data_AF-A0A8T4L6K5-F1
#
_entry.id   AF-A0A8T4L6K5-F1
#
_cell.length_a   1.000
_cell.length_b   1.000
_cell.length_c   1.000
_cell.angle_alpha   90.00
_cell.angle_beta   90.00
_cell.angle_gamma   90.00
#
_symmetry.space_group_name_H-M   'P 1'
#
loop_
_entity.id
_entity.type
_entity.pdbx_description
1 polymer ?
#
loop_
_entity_poly.entity_id
_entity_poly.type
_entity_poly.pdbx_seq_one_letter_code
_entity_poly.pdbx_strand_id
1 'polypeptide(L)'
;MDTSFDVIMAEVLYNLHRRHKYGGSHAAYEHVARGFKSHLRGKAMEAADELIHMGLVFKKPTNYGLQVSLNPERAQEIKSIIRRTLGVRVD
;
A
#
# COMPACT_ATOMS: atom_id res chain seq x y z
N MET A 1 -14.90 -4.55 7.61
CA MET A 1 -13.95 -3.71 6.88
C MET A 1 -14.68 -2.43 6.61
N ASP A 2 -14.28 -1.37 7.30
CA ASP A 2 -14.77 -0.02 7.05
C ASP A 2 -14.39 0.35 5.60
N THR A 3 -15.31 0.96 4.86
CA THR A 3 -15.15 1.26 3.43
C THR A 3 -14.70 2.70 3.16
N SER A 4 -14.38 3.45 4.21
CA SER A 4 -13.77 4.77 4.07
C SER A 4 -12.44 4.68 3.32
N PHE A 5 -12.16 5.70 2.51
CA PHE A 5 -10.99 5.69 1.62
C PHE A 5 -9.67 5.64 2.40
N ASP A 6 -9.62 6.32 3.54
CA ASP A 6 -8.46 6.32 4.45
C ASP A 6 -8.16 4.93 5.01
N VAL A 7 -9.19 4.14 5.33
CA VAL A 7 -9.03 2.74 5.77
C VAL A 7 -8.47 1.89 4.64
N ILE A 8 -8.96 2.06 3.40
CA ILE A 8 -8.44 1.32 2.24
C ILE A 8 -6.98 1.67 1.97
N MET A 9 -6.59 2.95 2.06
CA MET A 9 -5.19 3.37 1.96
C MET A 9 -4.32 2.73 3.04
N ALA A 10 -4.78 2.77 4.30
CA ALA A 10 -4.05 2.14 5.41
C ALA A 10 -3.92 0.62 5.21
N GLU A 11 -4.94 -0.06 4.65
CA GLU A 11 -4.89 -1.48 4.32
C GLU A 11 -3.93 -1.81 3.17
N VAL A 12 -3.84 -0.96 2.15
CA VAL A 12 -2.83 -1.09 1.08
C VAL A 12 -1.42 -1.00 1.68
N LEU A 13 -1.17 0.03 2.50
CA LEU A 13 0.09 0.21 3.21
C LEU A 13 0.42 -0.99 4.10
N TYR A 14 -0.55 -1.45 4.90
CA TYR A 14 -0.38 -2.61 5.77
C TYR A 14 -0.08 -3.89 4.99
N ASN A 15 -0.75 -4.10 3.84
CA ASN A 15 -0.53 -5.26 2.99
C ASN A 15 0.87 -5.31 2.36
N LEU A 16 1.44 -4.16 2.03
CA LEU A 16 2.83 -4.06 1.56
C LEU A 16 3.81 -4.19 2.73
N HIS A 17 3.49 -3.61 3.87
CA HIS A 17 4.31 -3.62 5.08
C HIS A 17 4.52 -5.04 5.61
N ARG A 18 3.44 -5.82 5.79
CA ARG A 18 3.50 -7.21 6.28
C ARG A 18 4.27 -8.17 5.37
N ARG A 19 4.55 -7.75 4.12
CA ARG A 19 5.33 -8.48 3.13
C ARG A 19 6.73 -7.89 2.93
N HIS A 20 7.13 -6.95 3.81
CA HIS A 20 8.39 -6.23 3.78
C HIS A 20 8.72 -5.62 2.41
N LYS A 21 7.70 -5.04 1.74
CA LYS A 21 7.86 -4.42 0.42
C LYS A 21 8.39 -3.00 0.53
N TYR A 22 9.63 -2.85 0.98
CA TYR A 22 10.34 -1.59 1.08
C TYR A 22 11.56 -1.57 0.15
N GLY A 23 11.87 -0.41 -0.44
CA GLY A 23 13.08 -0.22 -1.24
C GLY A 23 13.16 -1.25 -2.38
N GLY A 24 14.22 -2.07 -2.41
CA GLY A 24 14.43 -3.08 -3.45
C GLY A 24 13.48 -4.30 -3.42
N SER A 25 12.61 -4.40 -2.41
CA SER A 25 11.57 -5.43 -2.35
C SER A 25 10.25 -4.88 -2.85
N HIS A 26 9.75 -5.42 -3.98
CA HIS A 26 8.57 -4.90 -4.67
C HIS A 26 7.46 -5.95 -4.81
N ALA A 27 6.26 -5.48 -5.17
CA ALA A 27 5.14 -6.27 -5.63
C ALA A 27 4.64 -5.72 -6.97
N ALA A 28 4.09 -6.57 -7.84
CA ALA A 28 3.42 -6.10 -9.05
C ALA A 28 2.26 -5.18 -8.65
N TYR A 29 2.10 -4.05 -9.34
CA TYR A 29 1.06 -3.05 -9.05
C TYR A 29 -0.34 -3.67 -9.08
N GLU A 30 -0.62 -4.52 -10.05
CA GLU A 30 -1.86 -5.30 -10.18
C GLU A 30 -2.15 -6.24 -8.99
N HIS A 31 -1.13 -6.60 -8.19
CA HIS A 31 -1.30 -7.46 -7.02
C HIS A 31 -1.68 -6.69 -5.74
N VAL A 32 -1.65 -5.35 -5.76
CA VAL A 32 -1.99 -4.52 -4.60
C VAL A 32 -3.41 -4.82 -4.11
N ALA A 33 -4.37 -4.96 -5.04
CA ALA A 33 -5.77 -5.22 -4.73
C ALA A 33 -6.13 -6.71 -4.49
N ARG A 34 -5.21 -7.67 -4.64
CA ARG A 34 -5.54 -9.12 -4.56
C ARG A 34 -6.10 -9.56 -3.21
N GLY A 35 -5.76 -8.85 -2.13
CA GLY A 35 -6.27 -9.13 -0.78
C GLY A 35 -7.66 -8.55 -0.48
N PHE A 36 -8.21 -7.73 -1.38
CA PHE A 36 -9.47 -7.03 -1.17
C PHE A 36 -10.65 -7.81 -1.76
N LYS A 37 -11.84 -7.62 -1.17
CA LYS A 37 -13.12 -8.08 -1.75
C LYS A 37 -13.29 -7.49 -3.15
N SER A 38 -13.93 -8.23 -4.06
CA SER A 38 -14.09 -7.85 -5.48
C SER A 38 -14.60 -6.42 -5.67
N HIS A 39 -15.66 -6.04 -4.95
CA HIS A 39 -16.26 -4.71 -5.00
C HIS A 39 -15.39 -3.57 -4.43
N LEU A 40 -14.29 -3.89 -3.73
CA LEU A 40 -13.33 -2.91 -3.21
C LEU A 40 -12.06 -2.82 -4.05
N ARG A 41 -11.86 -3.70 -5.03
CA ARG A 41 -10.62 -3.73 -5.82
C ARG A 41 -10.36 -2.43 -6.56
N GLY A 42 -11.39 -1.83 -7.17
CA GLY A 42 -11.27 -0.52 -7.83
C GLY A 42 -10.75 0.56 -6.87
N LYS A 43 -11.40 0.72 -5.72
CA LYS A 43 -10.99 1.64 -4.66
C LYS A 43 -9.58 1.36 -4.12
N ALA A 44 -9.19 0.10 -4.02
CA ALA A 44 -7.84 -0.27 -3.58
C ALA A 44 -6.75 0.12 -4.60
N MET A 45 -7.07 0.09 -5.89
CA MET A 45 -6.17 0.59 -6.94
C MET A 45 -6.08 2.13 -6.90
N GLU A 46 -7.22 2.82 -6.77
CA GLU A 46 -7.26 4.28 -6.59
C GLU A 46 -6.45 4.73 -5.36
N ALA A 47 -6.62 4.03 -4.24
CA ALA A 47 -5.83 4.24 -3.03
C ALA A 47 -4.33 4.01 -3.25
N ALA A 48 -3.95 3.01 -4.06
CA ALA A 48 -2.55 2.78 -4.40
C ALA A 48 -1.96 3.94 -5.21
N ASP A 49 -2.72 4.50 -6.15
CA ASP A 49 -2.31 5.67 -6.93
C ASP A 49 -2.17 6.92 -6.07
N GLU A 50 -3.09 7.15 -5.13
CA GLU A 50 -3.00 8.26 -4.19
C GLU A 50 -1.76 8.12 -3.30
N LEU A 51 -1.49 6.93 -2.77
CA LEU A 51 -0.28 6.68 -1.98
C LEU A 51 1.01 6.88 -2.80
N ILE A 52 0.98 6.65 -4.11
CA ILE A 52 2.07 6.97 -5.03
C ILE A 52 2.20 8.48 -5.19
N HIS A 53 1.08 9.19 -5.40
CA HIS A 53 1.06 10.65 -5.52
C HIS A 53 1.60 11.33 -4.25
N MET A 54 1.20 10.83 -3.08
CA MET A 54 1.69 11.27 -1.78
C MET A 54 3.17 10.97 -1.56
N GLY A 55 3.79 10.07 -2.33
CA GLY A 55 5.18 9.64 -2.15
C GLY A 55 5.41 8.65 -1.01
N LEU A 56 4.35 7.97 -0.55
CA LEU A 56 4.42 6.88 0.44
C LEU A 56 4.70 5.52 -0.23
N VAL A 57 4.33 5.39 -1.50
CA VAL A 57 4.60 4.24 -2.36
C VAL A 57 5.40 4.71 -3.57
N PHE A 58 6.44 3.98 -3.95
CA PHE A 58 7.16 4.18 -5.19
C PHE A 58 6.68 3.23 -6.26
N LYS A 59 6.67 3.72 -7.50
CA LYS A 59 6.48 2.91 -8.70
C LYS A 59 7.80 2.77 -9.45
N LYS A 60 8.08 1.56 -9.94
CA LYS A 60 9.25 1.23 -10.73
C LYS A 60 8.80 0.47 -11.97
N PRO A 61 8.82 1.10 -13.16
CA PRO A 61 8.63 0.39 -14.41
C PRO A 61 9.73 -0.67 -14.60
N THR A 62 9.35 -1.86 -15.03
CA THR A 62 10.27 -2.96 -15.38
C THR A 62 9.82 -3.61 -16.68
N ASN A 63 10.69 -4.40 -17.32
CA ASN A 63 10.36 -5.10 -18.57
C ASN A 63 9.19 -6.09 -18.43
N TYR A 64 8.89 -6.53 -17.20
CA TYR A 64 7.80 -7.45 -16.88
C TYR A 64 6.62 -6.75 -16.16
N GLY A 65 6.54 -5.42 -16.24
CA GLY A 65 5.41 -4.62 -15.75
C GLY A 65 5.76 -3.63 -14.64
N LEU A 66 4.73 -2.96 -14.12
CA LEU A 66 4.87 -1.94 -13.08
C LEU A 66 5.01 -2.60 -11.70
N GLN A 67 6.10 -2.29 -11.01
CA GLN A 67 6.36 -2.74 -9.65
C GLN A 67 6.15 -1.60 -8.65
N VAL A 68 5.70 -1.93 -7.45
CA VAL A 68 5.51 -0.98 -6.35
C VAL A 68 6.15 -1.44 -5.05
N SER A 69 6.60 -0.48 -4.26
CA SER A 69 7.16 -0.69 -2.93
C SER A 69 6.90 0.53 -2.06
N LEU A 70 6.81 0.32 -0.75
CA LEU A 70 6.78 1.38 0.24
C LEU A 70 8.06 2.19 0.22
N ASN A 71 7.91 3.49 0.47
CA ASN A 71 9.03 4.41 0.63
C ASN A 71 9.74 4.13 1.97
N PRO A 72 11.00 3.67 1.98
CA PRO A 72 11.75 3.39 3.20
C PRO A 72 12.04 4.66 4.03
N GLU A 73 12.22 5.82 3.39
CA GLU A 73 12.48 7.09 4.08
C GLU A 73 11.26 7.56 4.88
N ARG A 74 10.06 7.11 4.49
CA ARG A 74 8.79 7.44 5.15
C ARG A 74 8.21 6.27 5.94
N ALA A 75 9.03 5.27 6.27
CA ALA A 75 8.58 4.06 6.96
C ALA A 75 7.88 4.36 8.30
N GLN A 76 8.36 5.34 9.07
CA GLN A 76 7.74 5.71 10.35
C GLN A 76 6.35 6.34 10.17
N GLU A 77 6.19 7.18 9.15
CA GLU A 77 4.90 7.77 8.80
C GLU A 77 3.91 6.70 8.36
N ILE A 78 4.34 5.79 7.48
CA ILE A 78 3.55 4.65 7.01
C ILE A 78 3.08 3.80 8.19
N LYS A 79 4.00 3.43 9.09
CA LYS A 79 3.65 2.70 10.32
C LYS A 79 2.65 3.49 11.17
N SER A 80 2.83 4.79 11.28
CA SER A 80 1.93 5.67 12.05
C SER A 80 0.51 5.71 11.47
N ILE A 81 0.36 5.81 10.15
CA ILE A 81 -0.93 5.74 9.45
C ILE A 81 -1.60 4.40 9.74
N ILE A 82 -0.87 3.30 9.56
CA ILE A 82 -1.40 1.94 9.80
C ILE A 82 -1.89 1.80 11.25
N ARG A 83 -1.08 2.20 12.24
CA ARG A 83 -1.45 2.09 13.67
C ARG A 83 -2.68 2.93 13.99
N ARG A 84 -2.70 4.19 13.56
CA ARG A 84 -3.77 5.14 13.89
C ARG A 84 -5.10 4.78 13.23
N THR A 85 -5.06 4.29 11.99
CA THR A 85 -6.27 4.01 11.22
C THR A 85 -6.80 2.59 11.46
N LEU A 86 -5.94 1.57 11.54
CA LEU A 86 -6.37 0.17 11.67
C LEU A 86 -6.30 -0.37 13.10
N GLY A 87 -5.66 0.35 14.04
CA GLY A 87 -5.49 -0.12 15.42
C GLY A 87 -4.59 -1.36 15.56
N VAL A 88 -3.80 -1.68 14.53
CA VAL A 88 -2.92 -2.86 14.52
C VAL A 88 -1.50 -2.51 14.93
N ARG A 89 -0.79 -3.50 15.50
CA ARG A 89 0.65 -3.40 15.80
C ARG A 89 1.45 -3.57 14.50
N VAL A 90 2.46 -2.73 14.31
CA VAL A 90 3.39 -2.75 13.17
C VAL A 90 4.78 -2.44 13.70
N ASP A 91 5.43 -3.49 14.19
CA ASP A 91 6.71 -3.43 14.92
C ASP A 91 7.87 -3.40 13.91
#